data_AF-A0A193C752-F1
#
_entry.id   AF-A0A193C752-F1
#
_cell.length_a   1.000
_cell.length_b   1.000
_cell.length_c   1.000
_cell.angle_alpha   90.00
_cell.angle_beta   90.00
_cell.angle_gamma   90.00
#
_symmetry.space_group_name_H-M   'P 1'
#
loop_
_entity.id
_entity.type
_entity.pdbx_description
1 polymer ?
#
loop_
_entity_poly.entity_id
_entity_poly.type
_entity_poly.pdbx_seq_one_letter_code
_entity_poly.pdbx_strand_id
1 'polypeptide(L)' 'MTWARHSSRPDPAEDQSRMAGVRAEEEIRLTVQNGRAARTVAGHSSDALDCAELLAMLGLEGVQKKHAQRT' A
#
# COMPACT_ATOMS: atom_id res chain seq x y z
N MET A 1 -45.08 -13.10 16.72
CA MET A 1 -44.27 -11.88 16.53
C MET A 1 -43.07 -12.24 15.65
N THR A 2 -43.18 -12.07 14.34
CA THR A 2 -42.06 -12.34 13.43
C THR A 2 -41.20 -11.08 13.32
N TRP A 3 -39.95 -11.16 13.77
CA TRP A 3 -38.98 -10.09 13.60
C TRP A 3 -38.56 -10.10 12.13
N ALA A 4 -39.26 -9.35 11.29
CA ALA A 4 -38.74 -8.98 9.97
C ALA A 4 -37.50 -8.13 10.23
N ARG A 5 -36.33 -8.77 10.23
CA ARG A 5 -35.05 -8.06 10.13
C ARG A 5 -35.07 -7.46 8.73
N HIS A 6 -35.49 -6.20 8.65
CA HIS A 6 -35.19 -5.35 7.52
C HIS A 6 -33.67 -5.22 7.47
N SER A 7 -33.02 -6.19 6.85
CA SER A 7 -31.68 -6.02 6.31
C SER A 7 -31.84 -5.04 5.16
N SER A 8 -31.80 -3.75 5.48
CA SER A 8 -31.52 -2.70 4.51
C SER A 8 -30.24 -3.12 3.80
N ARG A 9 -30.38 -3.71 2.61
CA ARG A 9 -29.25 -4.06 1.78
C ARG A 9 -28.56 -2.73 1.48
N PRO A 10 -27.30 -2.54 1.88
CA PRO A 10 -26.60 -1.32 1.53
C PRO A 10 -26.61 -1.19 0.00
N ASP A 11 -26.83 0.02 -0.48
CA ASP A 11 -26.78 0.31 -1.90
C ASP A 11 -25.39 -0.13 -2.41
N PRO A 12 -25.27 -0.96 -3.46
CA PRO A 12 -23.99 -1.34 -4.02
C PRO A 12 -23.09 -0.15 -4.37
N ALA A 13 -23.63 1.05 -4.61
CA ALA A 13 -22.86 2.27 -4.79
C ALA A 13 -22.23 2.77 -3.47
N GLU A 14 -22.97 2.72 -2.36
CA GLU A 14 -22.44 3.08 -1.03
C GLU A 14 -21.39 2.08 -0.54
N ASP A 15 -21.59 0.78 -0.80
CA ASP A 15 -20.63 -0.26 -0.45
C ASP A 15 -19.33 -0.14 -1.26
N GLN A 16 -19.42 0.16 -2.56
CA GLN A 16 -18.25 0.43 -3.40
C GLN A 16 -17.46 1.66 -2.94
N SER A 17 -18.15 2.74 -2.56
CA SER A 17 -17.52 3.96 -2.03
C SER A 17 -16.79 3.70 -0.71
N ARG A 18 -17.42 2.97 0.21
CA ARG A 18 -16.80 2.54 1.46
C ARG A 18 -15.56 1.69 1.22
N MET A 19 -15.65 0.72 0.32
CA MET A 19 -14.51 -0.14 -0.04
C MET A 19 -13.40 0.65 -0.76
N ALA A 20 -13.75 1.69 -1.53
CA ALA A 20 -12.78 2.60 -2.12
C ALA A 20 -12.01 3.39 -1.04
N GLY A 21 -12.70 3.88 -0.01
CA GLY A 21 -12.07 4.52 1.15
C GLY A 21 -11.09 3.60 1.88
N VAL A 22 -11.48 2.35 2.12
CA VAL A 22 -10.61 1.34 2.76
C VAL A 22 -9.37 1.06 1.91
N ARG A 23 -9.53 0.86 0.60
CA ARG A 23 -8.40 0.62 -0.32
C ARG A 23 -7.44 1.81 -0.37
N ALA A 24 -7.96 3.03 -0.36
CA ALA A 24 -7.12 4.24 -0.36
C ALA A 24 -6.29 4.34 0.92
N GLU A 25 -6.88 4.05 2.08
CA GLU A 25 -6.13 4.05 3.35
C GLU A 25 -5.05 2.94 3.38
N GLU A 26 -5.38 1.76 2.86
CA GLU A 26 -4.44 0.66 2.73
C GLU A 26 -3.26 1.01 1.82
N GLU A 27 -3.52 1.64 0.67
CA GLU A 27 -2.48 2.09 -0.26
C GLU A 27 -1.49 3.07 0.40
N ILE A 28 -2.00 3.99 1.22
CA ILE A 28 -1.15 4.93 1.98
C ILE A 28 -0.26 4.15 2.96
N ARG A 29 -0.82 3.21 3.72
CA ARG A 29 -0.06 2.39 4.69
C ARG A 29 1.00 1.56 3.99
N LEU A 30 0.64 0.90 2.89
CA LEU A 30 1.57 0.12 2.07
C LEU A 30 2.69 0.99 1.51
N THR A 31 2.38 2.20 1.02
CA THR A 31 3.39 3.13 0.51
C THR A 31 4.40 3.52 1.59
N VAL A 32 3.93 3.81 2.81
CA VAL A 32 4.80 4.14 3.95
C VAL A 32 5.66 2.93 4.35
N GLN A 33 5.06 1.74 4.42
CA GLN A 33 5.77 0.51 4.78
C GLN A 33 6.83 0.16 3.74
N ASN A 34 6.50 0.26 2.45
CA ASN A 34 7.41 0.03 1.34
C ASN A 34 8.57 1.04 1.36
N GLY A 35 8.29 2.31 1.67
CA GLY A 35 9.29 3.35 1.93
C GLY A 35 10.30 2.97 3.01
N ARG A 36 9.81 2.43 4.13
CA ARG A 36 10.68 1.98 5.24
C ARG A 36 11.48 0.75 4.83
N ALA A 37 10.85 -0.25 4.21
CA ALA A 37 11.53 -1.46 3.76
C ALA A 37 12.66 -1.15 2.78
N ALA A 38 12.44 -0.27 1.81
CA ALA A 38 13.46 0.14 0.85
C ALA A 38 14.67 0.80 1.54
N ARG A 39 14.43 1.68 2.52
CA ARG A 39 15.50 2.33 3.30
C ARG A 39 16.27 1.33 4.16
N THR A 40 15.58 0.36 4.74
CA THR A 40 16.21 -0.72 5.50
C THR A 40 17.14 -1.53 4.60
N VAL A 41 16.67 -2.00 3.44
CA VAL A 41 17.49 -2.75 2.47
C VAL A 41 18.71 -1.93 2.04
N ALA A 42 18.52 -0.65 1.71
CA ALA A 42 19.62 0.24 1.32
C ALA A 42 20.64 0.49 2.45
N GLY A 43 20.21 0.45 3.72
CA GLY A 43 21.11 0.60 4.87
C GLY A 43 21.89 -0.68 5.22
N HIS A 44 21.41 -1.85 4.79
CA HIS A 44 22.04 -3.14 5.07
C HIS A 44 22.82 -3.72 3.89
N SER A 45 22.49 -3.33 2.65
CA SER A 45 23.25 -3.78 1.49
C SER A 45 24.56 -3.00 1.38
N SER A 46 25.64 -3.73 1.07
CA SER A 46 26.99 -3.19 0.92
C SER A 46 27.36 -2.93 -0.54
N ASP A 47 26.52 -3.37 -1.49
CA ASP A 47 26.72 -3.24 -2.92
C ASP A 47 25.47 -2.68 -3.60
N ALA A 48 25.65 -1.77 -4.55
CA ALA A 48 24.54 -1.07 -5.16
C ALA A 48 23.72 -1.96 -6.12
N LEU A 49 24.35 -2.96 -6.74
CA LEU A 49 23.67 -3.91 -7.62
C LEU A 49 22.88 -4.92 -6.78
N ASP A 50 23.48 -5.47 -5.74
CA ASP A 50 22.81 -6.35 -4.76
C ASP A 50 21.60 -5.64 -4.13
N CYS A 51 21.74 -4.38 -3.72
CA CYS A 51 20.63 -3.57 -3.23
C CYS A 51 19.50 -3.46 -4.26
N ALA A 52 19.82 -3.21 -5.54
CA ALA A 52 18.83 -3.11 -6.60
C ALA A 52 18.10 -4.44 -6.86
N GLU A 53 18.82 -5.57 -6.82
CA GLU A 53 18.25 -6.91 -6.95
C GLU A 53 17.33 -7.25 -5.77
N LEU A 54 17.76 -6.96 -4.54
CA LEU A 54 16.95 -7.15 -3.34
C LEU A 54 15.66 -6.31 -3.39
N LEU A 55 15.75 -5.05 -3.81
CA LEU A 55 14.58 -4.19 -3.98
C LEU A 55 13.62 -4.75 -5.06
N ALA A 56 14.15 -5.26 -6.17
CA ALA A 56 13.34 -5.86 -7.24
C ALA A 56 12.62 -7.13 -6.77
N MET A 57 13.28 -8.00 -6.00
CA MET A 57 12.65 -9.20 -5.43
C MET A 57 11.51 -8.88 -4.46
N LEU A 58 11.58 -7.72 -3.80
CA LEU A 58 10.57 -7.23 -2.88
C LEU A 58 9.48 -6.38 -3.56
N GLY A 59 9.59 -6.10 -4.87
CA GLY A 59 8.67 -5.22 -5.58
C GLY A 59 8.79 -3.74 -5.18
N LEU A 60 9.98 -3.30 -4.75
CA LEU A 60 10.27 -1.97 -4.20
C LEU A 60 11.05 -1.05 -5.17
N GLU A 61 11.29 -1.48 -6.41
CA GLU A 61 12.11 -0.82 -7.45
C GLU A 61 11.60 0.55 -7.95
N GLY A 62 10.46 1.03 -7.43
CA GLY A 62 9.89 2.36 -7.69
C GLY A 62 9.82 3.28 -6.48
N VAL A 63 10.09 2.77 -5.27
CA VAL A 63 9.90 3.52 -4.01
C VAL A 63 10.90 4.69 -3.91
N GLN A 64 12.12 4.51 -4.42
CA GLN A 64 13.16 5.53 -4.41
C GLN A 64 12.90 6.68 -5.39
N LYS A 65 12.25 6.40 -6.54
CA LYS A 65 12.02 7.40 -7.60
C LYS A 65 11.09 8.54 -7.16
N LYS A 66 10.20 8.30 -6.18
CA LYS A 66 9.27 9.31 -5.67
C LYS A 66 9.93 10.33 -4.73
N HIS A 67 11.05 9.98 -4.09
CA HIS A 67 11.77 10.88 -3.18
C HIS A 67 12.83 11.75 -3.88
N ALA A 68 13.37 11.32 -5.02
CA ALA A 68 14.38 12.08 -5.78
C ALA A 68 13.82 13.25 -6.60
N GLN A 69 12.49 13.37 -6.74
CA GLN A 69 11.81 14.42 -7.52
C GLN A 69 11.24 15.58 -6.65
N ARG A 70 11.54 15.60 -5.34
CA ARG A 70 11.09 16.64 -4.39
C ARG A 70 12.21 17.55 -3.88
N THR A 71 13.28 17.71 -4.67
CA THR A 71 14.37 18.68 -4.45
C THR A 71 14.69 19.34 -5.77
#